data_AF-A0A2D8N5P7-F1
#
_entry.id   AF-A0A2D8N5P7-F1
#
_cell.length_a   1.000
_cell.length_b   1.000
_cell.length_c   1.000
_cell.angle_alpha   90.00
_cell.angle_beta   90.00
_cell.angle_gamma   90.00
#
_symmetry.space_group_name_H-M   'P 1'
#
loop_
_entity.id
_entity.type
_entity.pdbx_description
1 polymer ?
#
loop_
_entity_poly.entity_id
_entity_poly.type
_entity_poly.pdbx_seq_one_letter_code
_entity_poly.pdbx_strand_id
1 'polypeptide(L)'
;MIVSKILKITGISLLSLIAGLGTGIFLTTSAQSEKVFELRIYKATPGNLDNLHARFRNHTTRIFRKHGMEVVGYWSPTSEEERGDTLVYMLEHADQETAAASWQAFIGDPEWAEVAAASNANGQILGGIEAKYMVATDYSPMQ
;
A
#
# COMPACT_ATOMS: atom_id res chain seq x y z
N MET A 1 5.15 47.18 48.88
CA MET A 1 4.31 46.05 49.36
C MET A 1 2.99 46.13 48.61
N ILE A 2 2.74 45.13 47.77
CA ILE A 2 1.75 45.09 46.69
C ILE A 2 0.37 44.79 47.26
N VAL A 3 -0.67 45.57 46.93
CA VAL A 3 -2.08 45.13 46.99
C VAL A 3 -2.94 45.78 45.88
N SER A 4 -3.27 44.96 44.89
CA SER A 4 -4.60 44.73 44.26
C SER A 4 -5.40 45.86 43.56
N LYS A 5 -5.52 45.70 42.23
CA LYS A 5 -6.74 45.64 41.37
C LYS A 5 -7.94 46.55 41.68
N ILE A 6 -8.47 47.18 40.62
CA ILE A 6 -9.83 46.98 40.05
C ILE A 6 -9.96 47.92 38.84
N LEU A 7 -10.09 47.39 37.62
CA LEU A 7 -10.59 48.16 36.47
C LEU A 7 -11.95 47.58 36.07
N LYS A 8 -12.97 48.45 36.12
CA LYS A 8 -14.37 48.13 35.86
C LYS A 8 -14.64 48.13 34.35
N ILE A 9 -15.47 47.18 33.94
CA ILE A 9 -16.03 46.97 32.60
C ILE A 9 -17.27 47.86 32.43
N THR A 10 -17.38 48.56 31.29
CA THR A 10 -18.61 49.11 30.66
C THR A 10 -18.19 49.66 29.28
N GLY A 11 -18.82 49.42 28.12
CA GLY A 11 -19.97 48.59 27.73
C GLY A 11 -20.17 48.61 26.19
N ILE A 12 -20.65 47.49 25.64
CA ILE A 12 -21.72 47.27 24.60
C ILE A 12 -21.86 48.34 23.49
N SER A 13 -21.33 48.08 22.28
CA SER A 13 -21.99 47.62 21.02
C SER A 13 -22.60 48.70 20.12
N LEU A 14 -22.30 48.69 18.80
CA LEU A 14 -23.24 48.37 17.70
C LEU A 14 -22.62 48.47 16.27
N LEU A 15 -22.82 47.39 15.48
CA LEU A 15 -23.03 47.32 14.02
C LEU A 15 -22.06 48.00 13.03
N SER A 16 -21.30 47.16 12.30
CA SER A 16 -21.10 47.30 10.84
C SER A 16 -20.99 45.91 10.20
N LEU A 17 -22.09 45.53 9.56
CA LEU A 17 -22.30 44.35 8.73
C LEU A 17 -21.55 44.52 7.40
N ILE A 18 -20.60 43.64 7.08
CA ILE A 18 -20.23 43.38 5.68
C ILE A 18 -20.39 41.89 5.43
N ALA A 19 -21.56 41.58 4.88
CA ALA A 19 -21.86 40.30 4.27
C ALA A 19 -21.06 40.17 2.97
N GLY A 20 -19.86 39.60 3.07
CA GLY A 20 -19.15 39.04 1.92
C GLY A 20 -19.61 37.59 1.71
N LEU A 21 -20.74 37.41 1.03
CA LEU A 21 -21.18 36.12 0.49
C LEU A 21 -20.21 35.66 -0.61
N GLY A 22 -19.04 35.20 -0.20
CA GLY A 22 -18.16 34.37 -1.01
C GLY A 22 -18.35 32.92 -0.58
N THR A 23 -19.51 32.34 -0.87
CA THR A 23 -19.65 30.87 -0.88
C THR A 23 -18.84 30.35 -2.06
N GLY A 24 -17.50 30.37 -1.91
CA GLY A 24 -16.63 29.50 -2.67
C GLY A 24 -17.11 28.09 -2.36
N ILE A 25 -17.76 27.49 -3.35
CA ILE A 25 -17.96 26.05 -3.39
C ILE A 25 -16.53 25.50 -3.41
N PHE A 26 -15.98 25.22 -2.21
CA PHE A 26 -14.90 24.27 -2.10
C PHE A 26 -15.54 22.96 -2.54
N LEU A 27 -15.45 22.67 -3.83
CA LEU A 27 -15.41 21.30 -4.30
C LEU A 27 -14.15 20.76 -3.63
N THR A 28 -14.29 20.28 -2.40
CA THR A 28 -13.43 19.22 -1.90
C THR A 28 -13.70 18.09 -2.86
N THR A 29 -12.93 18.05 -3.96
CA THR A 29 -12.68 16.78 -4.61
C THR A 29 -12.05 15.98 -3.48
N SER A 30 -12.84 15.14 -2.82
CA SER A 30 -12.24 13.99 -2.16
C SER A 30 -11.40 13.38 -3.27
N ALA A 31 -10.08 13.37 -3.11
CA ALA A 31 -9.26 12.48 -3.90
C ALA A 31 -9.90 11.11 -3.68
N GLN A 32 -10.76 10.68 -4.60
CA GLN A 32 -11.37 9.39 -4.52
C GLN A 32 -10.17 8.48 -4.66
N SER A 33 -9.80 7.84 -3.56
CA SER A 33 -8.64 6.97 -3.57
C SER A 33 -9.05 5.81 -4.48
N GLU A 34 -8.45 5.82 -5.68
CA GLU A 34 -8.82 4.89 -6.72
C GLU A 34 -8.13 3.57 -6.41
N LYS A 35 -8.91 2.50 -6.37
CA LYS A 35 -8.40 1.14 -6.21
C LYS A 35 -7.29 0.89 -7.22
N VAL A 36 -6.14 0.42 -6.73
CA VAL A 36 -5.00 0.08 -7.57
C VAL A 36 -4.70 -1.40 -7.52
N PHE A 37 -4.34 -1.94 -8.67
CA PHE A 37 -3.79 -3.28 -8.82
C PHE A 37 -2.28 -3.19 -9.00
N GLU A 38 -1.54 -4.09 -8.38
CA GLU A 38 -0.09 -4.14 -8.47
C GLU A 38 0.34 -5.47 -9.08
N LEU A 39 0.79 -5.45 -10.34
CA LEU A 39 1.42 -6.60 -10.97
C LEU A 39 2.87 -6.70 -10.51
N ARG A 40 3.29 -7.89 -10.11
CA ARG A 40 4.66 -8.18 -9.69
C ARG A 40 5.20 -9.38 -10.43
N ILE A 41 6.39 -9.23 -10.99
CA ILE A 41 7.12 -10.28 -11.71
C ILE A 41 8.41 -10.53 -10.93
N TYR A 42 8.53 -11.72 -10.36
CA TYR A 42 9.65 -12.13 -9.53
C TYR A 42 10.50 -13.12 -10.32
N LYS A 43 11.79 -12.81 -10.44
CA LYS A 43 12.79 -13.70 -11.05
C LYS A 43 13.56 -14.41 -9.96
N ALA A 44 13.40 -15.72 -9.87
CA ALA A 44 14.18 -16.58 -8.99
C ALA A 44 15.64 -16.65 -9.46
N THR A 45 16.55 -16.92 -8.52
CA THR A 45 17.92 -17.30 -8.89
C THR A 45 17.93 -18.72 -9.51
N PRO A 46 18.99 -19.12 -10.25
CA PRO A 46 19.02 -20.41 -10.93
C PRO A 46 18.71 -21.59 -9.99
N GLY A 47 17.73 -22.40 -10.36
CA GLY A 47 17.32 -23.60 -9.60
C GLY A 47 16.45 -23.34 -8.35
N ASN A 48 16.06 -22.09 -8.06
CA ASN A 48 15.34 -21.74 -6.83
C ASN A 48 13.85 -21.43 -7.01
N LEU A 49 13.26 -21.64 -8.20
CA LEU A 49 11.84 -21.35 -8.43
C LEU A 49 10.92 -22.12 -7.46
N ASP A 50 11.19 -23.39 -7.19
CA ASP A 50 10.40 -24.19 -6.25
C ASP A 50 10.50 -23.67 -4.80
N ASN A 51 11.70 -23.22 -4.39
CA ASN A 51 11.89 -22.58 -3.08
C ASN A 51 11.13 -21.26 -2.98
N LEU A 52 11.12 -20.48 -4.06
CA LEU A 52 10.32 -19.26 -4.15
C LEU A 52 8.82 -19.56 -4.03
N HIS A 53 8.31 -20.54 -4.78
CA HIS A 53 6.91 -20.98 -4.65
C HIS A 53 6.58 -21.49 -3.25
N ALA A 54 7.47 -22.26 -2.61
CA ALA A 54 7.28 -22.76 -1.26
C ALA A 54 7.17 -21.60 -0.25
N ARG A 55 8.03 -20.58 -0.35
CA ARG A 55 7.95 -19.38 0.50
C ARG A 55 6.58 -18.70 0.37
N PHE A 56 6.09 -18.53 -0.86
CA PHE A 56 4.79 -17.92 -1.09
C PHE A 56 3.63 -18.75 -0.54
N ARG A 57 3.59 -20.03 -0.93
CA ARG A 57 2.52 -20.97 -0.56
C ARG A 57 2.39 -21.14 0.95
N ASN A 58 3.52 -21.26 1.65
CA ASN A 58 3.52 -21.65 3.07
C ASN A 58 3.46 -20.42 4.01
N HIS A 59 3.90 -19.25 3.54
CA HIS A 59 4.11 -18.09 4.39
C HIS A 59 3.58 -16.79 3.78
N THR A 60 4.15 -16.34 2.65
CA THR A 60 3.97 -14.95 2.18
C THR A 60 2.51 -14.57 2.00
N THR A 61 1.67 -15.43 1.41
CA THR A 61 0.26 -15.10 1.18
C THR A 61 -0.51 -14.83 2.48
N ARG A 62 -0.21 -15.55 3.58
CA ARG A 62 -0.84 -15.27 4.89
C ARG A 62 -0.34 -13.96 5.48
N ILE A 63 0.96 -13.69 5.37
CA ILE A 63 1.57 -12.47 5.91
C ILE A 63 1.10 -11.24 5.12
N PHE A 64 0.93 -11.33 3.79
CA PHE A 64 0.31 -10.30 2.96
C PHE A 64 -1.08 -9.90 3.50
N ARG A 65 -1.96 -10.88 3.75
CA ARG A 65 -3.30 -10.62 4.31
C ARG A 65 -3.24 -9.95 5.68
N LYS A 66 -2.27 -10.31 6.53
CA LYS A 66 -2.04 -9.64 7.84
C LYS A 66 -1.80 -8.13 7.68
N HIS A 67 -1.22 -7.70 6.56
CA HIS A 67 -0.92 -6.29 6.25
C HIS A 67 -1.92 -5.68 5.24
N GLY A 68 -3.09 -6.28 5.06
CA GLY A 68 -4.14 -5.75 4.18
C GLY A 68 -3.82 -5.82 2.69
N MET A 69 -2.87 -6.69 2.29
CA MET A 69 -2.47 -6.88 0.90
C MET A 69 -3.23 -8.08 0.35
N GLU A 70 -4.27 -7.83 -0.44
CA GLU A 70 -5.10 -8.89 -1.01
C GLU A 70 -4.51 -9.41 -2.31
N VAL A 71 -4.49 -10.74 -2.45
CA VAL A 71 -3.93 -11.39 -3.63
C VAL A 71 -5.04 -11.72 -4.61
N VAL A 72 -4.94 -11.20 -5.82
CA VAL A 72 -5.85 -11.55 -6.93
C VAL A 72 -5.51 -12.92 -7.50
N GLY A 73 -4.23 -13.20 -7.71
CA GLY A 73 -3.80 -14.47 -8.29
C GLY A 73 -2.29 -14.62 -8.42
N TYR A 74 -1.89 -15.85 -8.76
CA TYR A 74 -0.52 -16.27 -9.03
C TYR A 74 -0.48 -17.03 -10.36
N TRP A 75 0.59 -16.84 -11.12
CA TRP A 75 0.82 -17.48 -12.40
C TRP A 75 2.30 -17.84 -12.57
N SER A 76 2.57 -18.93 -13.29
CA SER A 76 3.88 -19.23 -13.86
C SER A 76 3.81 -18.99 -15.36
N PRO A 77 4.79 -18.31 -15.97
CA PRO A 77 4.80 -18.13 -17.44
C PRO A 77 4.82 -19.46 -18.17
N THR A 78 4.26 -19.48 -19.38
CA THR A 78 4.26 -20.66 -20.26
C THR A 78 5.45 -20.69 -21.22
N SER A 79 6.15 -19.57 -21.40
CA SER A 79 7.32 -19.49 -22.28
C SER A 79 8.48 -20.32 -21.73
N GLU A 80 9.26 -20.94 -22.61
CA GLU A 80 10.40 -21.76 -22.17
C GLU A 80 11.47 -20.95 -21.44
N GLU A 81 11.63 -19.69 -21.84
CA GLU A 81 12.61 -18.75 -21.29
C GLU A 81 12.32 -18.36 -19.83
N GLU A 82 11.05 -18.30 -19.44
CA GLU A 82 10.66 -17.77 -18.12
C GLU A 82 10.03 -18.82 -17.20
N ARG A 83 9.44 -19.90 -17.74
CA ARG A 83 8.73 -20.90 -16.92
C ARG A 83 9.57 -21.52 -15.80
N GLY A 84 10.90 -21.51 -15.96
CA GLY A 84 11.85 -22.15 -15.06
C GLY A 84 12.30 -21.28 -13.88
N ASP A 85 12.03 -19.98 -13.90
CA ASP A 85 12.53 -19.04 -12.91
C ASP A 85 11.62 -17.84 -12.63
N THR A 86 10.44 -17.73 -13.24
CA THR A 86 9.56 -16.57 -13.04
C THR A 86 8.28 -16.94 -12.29
N LEU A 87 7.93 -16.13 -11.29
CA LEU A 87 6.62 -16.09 -10.63
C LEU A 87 5.95 -14.74 -10.92
N VAL A 88 4.73 -14.76 -11.45
CA VAL A 88 3.90 -13.57 -11.67
C VAL A 88 2.75 -13.58 -10.68
N TYR A 89 2.44 -12.43 -10.08
CA TYR A 89 1.26 -12.30 -9.23
C TYR A 89 0.73 -10.88 -9.21
N MET A 90 -0.50 -10.74 -8.74
CA MET A 90 -1.17 -9.45 -8.66
C MET A 90 -1.78 -9.24 -7.28
N LEU A 91 -1.59 -8.04 -6.76
CA LEU A 91 -2.22 -7.57 -5.53
C LEU A 91 -3.30 -6.54 -5.84
N GLU A 92 -4.30 -6.46 -4.97
CA GLU A 92 -5.29 -5.40 -4.93
C GLU A 92 -5.04 -4.54 -3.68
N HIS A 93 -5.05 -3.23 -3.86
CA HIS A 93 -4.90 -2.25 -2.80
C HIS A 93 -5.99 -1.19 -2.90
N ALA A 94 -6.40 -0.62 -1.76
CA ALA A 94 -7.40 0.45 -1.73
C ALA A 94 -6.95 1.69 -2.52
N ASP A 95 -5.67 2.02 -2.45
CA ASP A 95 -4.98 3.05 -3.21
C ASP A 95 -3.46 2.87 -3.09
N GLN A 96 -2.69 3.70 -3.81
CA GLN A 96 -1.24 3.58 -3.84
C GLN A 96 -0.55 4.01 -2.53
N GLU A 97 -1.16 4.89 -1.73
CA GLU A 97 -0.63 5.29 -0.43
C GLU A 97 -0.74 4.13 0.57
N THR A 98 -1.91 3.49 0.60
CA THR A 98 -2.18 2.28 1.37
C THR A 98 -1.23 1.16 0.97
N ALA A 99 -1.02 0.94 -0.34
CA ALA A 99 -0.06 -0.05 -0.83
C ALA A 99 1.35 0.18 -0.28
N ALA A 100 1.84 1.42 -0.29
CA ALA A 100 3.16 1.77 0.23
C ALA A 100 3.27 1.50 1.74
N ALA A 101 2.25 1.88 2.51
CA ALA A 101 2.19 1.62 3.95
C ALA A 101 2.17 0.11 4.26
N SER A 102 1.36 -0.66 3.53
CA SER A 102 1.28 -2.12 3.66
C SER A 102 2.60 -2.81 3.33
N TRP A 103 3.31 -2.40 2.28
CA TRP A 103 4.63 -2.93 1.96
C TRP A 103 5.67 -2.62 3.05
N GLN A 104 5.65 -1.40 3.60
CA GLN A 104 6.52 -1.03 4.71
C GLN A 104 6.25 -1.90 5.94
N ALA A 105 4.98 -2.09 6.29
CA ALA A 105 4.57 -2.95 7.40
C ALA A 105 4.94 -4.42 7.17
N PHE A 106 4.75 -4.94 5.96
CA PHE A 106 5.15 -6.30 5.57
C PHE A 106 6.66 -6.52 5.72
N ILE A 107 7.48 -5.61 5.20
CA ILE A 107 8.95 -5.71 5.29
C ILE A 107 9.41 -5.61 6.75
N GLY A 108 8.73 -4.80 7.56
CA GLY A 108 9.00 -4.64 8.99
C GLY A 108 8.47 -5.78 9.87
N ASP A 109 7.75 -6.77 9.32
CA ASP A 109 7.16 -7.85 10.11
C ASP A 109 8.25 -8.83 10.62
N PRO A 110 8.34 -9.10 11.92
CA PRO A 110 9.31 -10.06 12.45
C PRO A 110 9.10 -11.48 11.90
N GLU A 111 7.86 -11.92 11.64
CA GLU A 111 7.60 -13.23 11.02
C GLU A 111 8.15 -13.25 9.58
N TRP A 112 8.04 -12.13 8.85
CA TRP A 112 8.63 -12.03 7.52
C TRP A 112 10.15 -12.10 7.58
N ALA A 113 10.79 -11.44 8.54
CA ALA A 113 12.24 -11.49 8.70
C ALA A 113 12.74 -12.93 8.92
N GLU A 114 12.05 -13.70 9.76
CA GLU A 114 12.36 -15.12 10.00
C GLU A 114 12.16 -15.97 8.74
N VAL A 115 11.02 -15.80 8.06
CA VAL A 115 10.71 -16.51 6.80
C VAL A 115 11.72 -16.17 5.71
N ALA A 116 12.10 -14.90 5.58
CA ALA A 116 13.10 -14.46 4.62
C ALA A 116 14.47 -15.05 4.95
N ALA A 117 14.90 -15.04 6.21
CA ALA A 117 16.16 -15.65 6.62
C ALA A 117 16.17 -17.17 6.34
N ALA A 118 15.13 -17.89 6.77
CA ALA A 118 15.03 -19.33 6.59
C ALA A 118 14.99 -19.74 5.10
N SER A 119 14.20 -19.03 4.30
CA SER A 119 14.08 -19.33 2.87
C SER A 119 15.35 -18.99 2.07
N ASN A 120 16.21 -18.10 2.56
CA ASN A 120 17.50 -17.77 1.94
C ASN A 120 18.70 -18.45 2.63
N ALA A 121 18.48 -19.39 3.56
CA ALA A 121 19.56 -20.02 4.33
C ALA A 121 20.59 -20.75 3.45
N ASN A 122 20.16 -21.24 2.28
CA ASN A 122 21.01 -21.91 1.30
C ASN A 122 21.41 -20.98 0.13
N GLY A 123 21.35 -19.67 0.33
CA GLY A 123 21.61 -18.66 -0.68
C GLY A 123 20.36 -17.90 -1.10
N GLN A 124 20.59 -16.79 -1.81
CA GLN A 124 19.53 -15.91 -2.29
C GLN A 124 18.60 -16.66 -3.26
N ILE A 125 17.30 -16.67 -3.00
CA ILE A 125 16.30 -17.34 -3.87
C ILE A 125 15.63 -16.39 -4.87
N LEU A 126 15.69 -15.08 -4.62
CA LEU A 126 15.07 -14.05 -5.46
C LEU A 126 16.15 -13.15 -6.05
N GLY A 127 16.27 -13.15 -7.38
CA GLY A 127 17.26 -12.37 -8.13
C GLY A 127 16.76 -11.00 -8.60
N GLY A 128 15.45 -10.81 -8.75
CA GLY A 128 14.90 -9.54 -9.20
C GLY A 128 13.39 -9.42 -9.02
N ILE A 129 12.93 -8.18 -9.00
CA ILE A 129 11.51 -7.82 -8.91
C ILE A 129 11.23 -6.71 -9.92
N GLU A 130 10.20 -6.91 -10.73
CA GLU A 130 9.52 -5.83 -11.45
C GLU A 130 8.14 -5.62 -10.84
N ALA A 131 7.71 -4.36 -10.74
CA ALA A 131 6.41 -4.01 -10.19
C ALA A 131 5.75 -2.92 -11.05
N LYS A 132 4.43 -3.04 -11.25
CA LYS A 132 3.63 -2.07 -12.00
C LYS A 132 2.28 -1.85 -11.32
N TYR A 133 2.02 -0.61 -10.92
CA TYR A 133 0.68 -0.18 -10.48
C TYR A 133 -0.21 0.12 -11.68
N MET A 134 -1.47 -0.25 -11.56
CA MET A 134 -2.47 -0.18 -12.61
C MET A 134 -3.82 0.17 -12.01
N VAL A 135 -4.64 0.85 -12.77
CA VAL A 135 -6.05 1.11 -12.47
C VAL A 135 -6.90 0.26 -13.41
N ALA A 136 -8.01 -0.28 -12.92
CA ALA A 136 -8.94 -1.01 -13.76
C ALA A 136 -9.60 -0.06 -14.78
N THR A 137 -9.65 -0.48 -16.04
CA THR A 137 -10.43 0.24 -17.06
C THR A 137 -11.93 0.08 -16.80
N ASP A 138 -12.75 0.95 -17.38
CA ASP A 138 -14.22 0.97 -17.27
C ASP A 138 -14.93 -0.29 -17.82
N TYR A 139 -14.24 -1.08 -18.65
CA TYR A 139 -14.72 -2.38 -19.13
C TYR A 139 -14.08 -3.58 -18.41
N SER A 140 -13.26 -3.34 -17.37
CA SER A 140 -12.68 -4.42 -16.59
C SER A 140 -13.74 -5.07 -15.69
N PRO A 141 -13.87 -6.41 -15.67
CA PRO A 141 -14.73 -7.11 -14.70
C PRO A 141 -14.31 -6.90 -13.24
N MET A 142 -13.15 -6.30 -13.00
CA MET A 142 -12.55 -6.07 -11.69
C MET A 142 -12.69 -4.63 -11.18
N GLN A 143 -13.53 -3.80 -11.80
CA GLN A 143 -13.82 -2.44 -11.33
C GLN A 143 -14.45 -2.45 -9.92
#